data_AF-F6KMH5-F1
#
_entry.id   AF-F6KMH5-F1
#
_cell.length_a   1.000
_cell.length_b   1.000
_cell.length_c   1.000
_cell.angle_alpha   90.00
_cell.angle_beta   90.00
_cell.angle_gamma   90.00
#
_symmetry.space_group_name_H-M   'P 1'
#
loop_
_entity.id
_entity.type
_entity.pdbx_description
1 polymer ?
#
loop_
_entity_poly.entity_id
_entity_poly.type
_entity_poly.pdbx_seq_one_letter_code
_entity_poly.pdbx_strand_id
1 'polypeptide(L)' 'FSYHVSAKTRVCLKLVKGTESTLALCDSSEGFLVTSGSAVLQLEAGDTVSLQATKYNTIVTSQSSTSHTFTGFLIFPTA' A
#
# COMPACT_ATOMS: atom_id res chain seq x y z
N PHE A 1 3.13 -5.74 -7.00
CA PHE A 1 2.96 -5.46 -5.55
C PHE A 1 1.49 -5.33 -5.22
N SER A 2 1.10 -5.70 -4.02
CA SER A 2 -0.26 -5.56 -3.50
C SER A 2 -0.22 -5.20 -2.01
N TYR A 3 -1.20 -4.44 -1.53
CA TYR A 3 -1.34 -4.13 -0.11
C TYR A 3 -2.80 -4.26 0.35
N HIS A 4 -2.96 -4.55 1.63
CA HIS A 4 -4.22 -4.46 2.36
C HIS A 4 -3.95 -3.81 3.71
N VAL A 5 -4.63 -2.71 4.02
CA VAL A 5 -4.39 -1.91 5.23
C VAL A 5 -5.72 -1.60 5.90
N SER A 6 -5.88 -2.07 7.14
CA SER A 6 -7.01 -1.67 8.00
C SER A 6 -6.88 -0.22 8.45
N ALA A 7 -7.95 0.56 8.29
CA ALA A 7 -8.03 1.96 8.64
C ALA A 7 -9.42 2.32 9.20
N LYS A 8 -9.58 3.58 9.60
CA LYS A 8 -10.88 4.18 9.96
C LYS A 8 -11.16 5.41 9.13
N THR A 9 -12.42 5.80 8.96
CA THR A 9 -12.84 7.10 8.40
C THR A 9 -12.31 7.43 7.00
N ARG A 10 -11.03 7.80 6.85
CA ARG A 10 -10.40 8.11 5.58
C ARG A 10 -8.89 7.85 5.58
N VAL A 11 -8.44 7.02 4.65
CA VAL A 11 -7.02 6.72 4.44
C VAL A 11 -6.64 6.96 2.99
N CYS A 12 -5.46 7.52 2.76
CA CYS A 12 -4.88 7.63 1.44
C CYS A 12 -3.43 7.14 1.47
N LEU A 13 -3.09 6.24 0.55
CA LEU A 13 -1.80 5.57 0.45
C LEU A 13 -1.22 5.77 -0.96
N LYS A 14 0.09 5.92 -1.01
CA LYS A 14 0.85 6.00 -2.26
C LYS A 14 1.76 4.80 -2.39
N LEU A 15 1.67 4.09 -3.51
CA LEU A 15 2.72 3.16 -3.93
C LEU A 15 3.80 3.97 -4.63
N VAL A 16 5.03 3.86 -4.15
CA VAL A 16 6.15 4.68 -4.62
C VAL A 16 7.26 3.77 -5.13
N LYS A 17 7.75 4.05 -6.34
CA LYS A 17 8.96 3.47 -6.93
C LYS A 17 10.07 4.53 -6.87
N GLY A 18 11.07 4.34 -6.02
CA GLY A 18 12.08 5.35 -5.73
C GLY A 18 11.45 6.62 -5.16
N THR A 19 11.39 7.70 -5.96
CA THR A 19 10.71 8.97 -5.61
C THR A 19 9.39 9.17 -6.38
N GLU A 20 9.08 8.30 -7.33
CA GLU A 20 7.91 8.41 -8.19
C GLU A 20 6.68 7.75 -7.55
N SER A 21 5.60 8.52 -7.40
CA SER A 21 4.31 8.00 -6.95
C SER A 21 3.59 7.30 -8.10
N THR A 22 3.77 5.99 -8.24
CA THR A 22 3.18 5.18 -9.32
C THR A 22 1.68 4.98 -9.16
N LEU A 23 1.19 5.00 -7.92
CA LEU A 23 -0.23 4.89 -7.61
C LEU A 23 -0.56 5.70 -6.36
N ALA A 24 -1.69 6.39 -6.34
CA ALA A 24 -2.23 7.03 -5.16
C ALA A 24 -3.72 6.71 -5.04
N LEU A 25 -4.10 5.92 -4.04
CA LEU A 25 -5.51 5.62 -3.74
C LEU A 25 -5.92 6.25 -2.42
N CYS A 26 -7.18 6.67 -2.39
CA CYS A 26 -7.89 7.08 -1.20
C CYS A 26 -9.13 6.23 -1.03
N ASP A 27 -9.44 5.86 0.20
CA ASP A 27 -10.64 5.14 0.58
C ASP A 27 -11.23 5.76 1.85
N SER A 28 -12.54 5.66 2.00
CA SER A 28 -13.27 6.24 3.13
C SER A 28 -14.53 5.45 3.48
N SER A 29 -14.81 5.35 4.78
CA SER A 29 -16.04 4.78 5.31
C SER A 29 -16.46 5.53 6.59
N GLU A 30 -17.68 5.33 7.08
CA GLU A 30 -18.10 5.92 8.36
C GLU A 30 -17.51 5.21 9.60
N GLY A 31 -16.76 4.11 9.39
CA GLY A 31 -16.26 3.25 10.47
C GLY A 31 -14.90 2.66 10.15
N PHE A 32 -14.75 1.37 10.38
CA PHE A 32 -13.58 0.62 9.94
C PHE A 32 -13.66 0.32 8.44
N LEU A 33 -12.51 0.26 7.78
CA LEU A 33 -12.38 -0.20 6.41
C LEU A 33 -11.07 -0.95 6.25
N VAL A 34 -10.98 -1.76 5.18
CA VAL A 34 -9.72 -2.30 4.69
C VAL A 34 -9.53 -1.71 3.30
N THR A 35 -8.56 -0.81 3.16
CA THR A 35 -8.17 -0.30 1.84
C THR A 35 -7.16 -1.25 1.20
N SER A 36 -7.27 -1.44 -0.11
CA SER A 36 -6.34 -2.26 -0.87
C SER A 36 -5.93 -1.56 -2.16
N GLY A 37 -4.82 -2.04 -2.73
CA GLY A 37 -4.33 -1.53 -4.01
C GLY A 37 -3.19 -2.41 -4.51
N SER A 38 -3.05 -2.45 -5.83
CA SER A 38 -2.03 -3.26 -6.48
C SER A 38 -1.54 -2.59 -7.75
N ALA A 39 -0.30 -2.90 -8.12
CA ALA A 39 0.28 -2.49 -9.38
C ALA A 39 1.32 -3.52 -9.83
N VAL A 40 1.39 -3.72 -11.15
CA VAL A 40 2.52 -4.36 -11.81
C VAL A 40 3.50 -3.26 -12.17
N LEU A 41 4.74 -3.40 -11.70
CA LEU A 41 5.80 -2.40 -11.93
C LEU A 41 6.97 -3.08 -12.63
N GLN A 42 7.47 -2.42 -13.68
CA GLN A 42 8.78 -2.76 -14.24
C GLN A 42 9.85 -2.16 -13.34
N LEU A 43 10.80 -2.98 -12.91
CA LEU A 43 11.87 -2.62 -11.98
C LEU A 43 13.25 -2.90 -12.59
N GLU A 44 14.20 -2.06 -12.25
CA GLU A 44 15.63 -2.25 -12.48
C GLU A 44 16.35 -2.61 -11.16
N ALA A 45 17.56 -3.14 -11.27
CA ALA A 45 18.36 -3.47 -10.09
C ALA A 45 18.65 -2.20 -9.28
N GLY A 46 18.30 -2.23 -7.99
CA GLY A 46 18.45 -1.08 -7.08
C GLY A 46 17.20 -0.23 -6.91
N ASP A 47 16.14 -0.44 -7.71
CA ASP A 47 14.86 0.21 -7.48
C ASP A 47 14.29 -0.17 -6.11
N THR A 48 13.75 0.82 -5.41
CA THR A 48 13.03 0.62 -4.14
C THR A 48 11.54 0.78 -4.36
N VAL A 49 10.73 -0.07 -3.72
CA VAL A 49 9.28 0.04 -3.74
C VAL A 49 8.78 0.14 -2.31
N SER A 50 7.98 1.17 -2.03
CA SER A 50 7.45 1.43 -0.69
C SER A 50 5.99 1.86 -0.74
N LEU A 51 5.30 1.70 0.39
CA LEU A 51 3.96 2.21 0.61
C LEU A 51 4.06 3.41 1.56
N GLN A 52 3.61 4.58 1.13
CA GLN A 52 3.70 5.81 1.90
C GLN A 52 2.32 6.33 2.28
N ALA A 53 2.15 6.61 3.57
CA ALA A 53 0.98 7.28 4.08
C ALA A 53 1.01 8.78 3.73
N THR A 54 -0.17 9.38 3.60
CA THR A 54 -0.31 10.82 3.35
C THR A 54 -0.78 11.56 4.60
N LYS A 55 -1.24 12.81 4.47
CA LYS A 55 -1.94 13.53 5.55
C LYS A 55 -3.24 12.83 6.00
N TYR A 56 -3.81 11.95 5.17
CA TYR A 56 -4.95 11.09 5.53
C TYR A 56 -4.42 9.68 5.82
N ASN A 57 -4.18 9.37 7.09
CA ASN A 57 -3.41 8.19 7.53
C ASN A 57 -3.98 7.53 8.79
N THR A 58 -5.30 7.43 8.87
CA THR A 58 -6.05 6.80 9.99
C THR A 58 -5.92 5.26 10.00
N ILE A 59 -4.71 4.76 9.80
CA ILE A 59 -4.34 3.35 9.86
C ILE A 59 -4.47 2.87 11.30
N VAL A 60 -5.09 1.71 11.49
CA VAL A 60 -5.31 1.13 12.82
C VAL A 60 -4.07 0.34 13.25
N THR A 61 -3.29 0.82 14.22
CA THR A 61 -2.03 0.16 14.63
C THR A 61 -2.08 -0.57 15.96
N SER A 62 -3.11 -0.34 16.78
CA SER A 62 -3.18 -0.81 18.17
C SER A 62 -4.18 -1.94 18.43
N GLN A 63 -4.89 -2.42 17.39
CA GLN A 63 -5.89 -3.48 17.54
C GLN A 63 -5.32 -4.84 17.13
N SER A 64 -5.42 -5.82 18.03
CA SER A 64 -4.93 -7.19 17.78
C SER A 64 -5.74 -7.96 16.73
N SER A 65 -6.96 -7.51 16.41
CA SER A 65 -7.83 -8.12 15.39
C SER A 65 -7.61 -7.57 13.98
N THR A 66 -6.65 -6.66 13.79
CA THR A 66 -6.33 -6.09 12.48
C THR A 66 -4.92 -6.46 12.03
N SER A 67 -4.79 -6.83 10.76
CA SER A 67 -3.51 -7.13 10.12
C SER A 67 -3.33 -6.26 8.88
N HIS A 68 -2.08 -5.88 8.60
CA HIS A 68 -1.72 -5.14 7.40
C HIS A 68 -0.75 -5.98 6.58
N THR A 69 -0.92 -5.97 5.26
CA THR A 69 -0.02 -6.68 4.35
C THR A 69 0.50 -5.73 3.29
N PHE A 70 1.78 -5.90 2.95
CA PHE A 70 2.39 -5.34 1.77
C PHE A 70 3.27 -6.42 1.16
N THR A 71 2.88 -6.92 0.01
CA THR A 71 3.49 -8.09 -0.62
C THR A 71 3.89 -7.80 -2.06
N GLY A 72 4.90 -8.53 -2.52
CA GLY A 72 5.41 -8.45 -3.88
C GLY A 72 6.10 -9.74 -4.26
N PHE A 73 6.07 -10.06 -5.55
CA PHE A 73 6.74 -11.21 -6.13
C PHE A 73 7.16 -10.86 -7.56
N LEU A 74 8.20 -11.53 -8.05
CA LEU A 74 8.68 -11.40 -9.41
C LEU A 74 7.78 -12.21 -10.35
N ILE A 75 7.29 -11.60 -11.43
CA ILE A 75 6.40 -12.26 -12.38
C ILE A 75 7.20 -13.17 -13.32
N PHE A 76 8.36 -12.69 -13.77
CA PHE A 76 9.24 -13.41 -14.69
C PHE A 76 10.64 -13.50 -14.08
N PRO A 77 10.95 -14.57 -13.31
CA PRO A 77 12.30 -14.79 -12.81
C PRO A 77 13.25 -15.13 -13.95
N THR A 78 14.42 -14.51 -13.97
CA THR A 78 15.55 -14.99 -14.78
C THR A 78 16.07 -16.28 -14.14
N ALA A 79 16.08 -17.36 -14.91
CA ALA A 79 16.56 -18.68 -14.51
C ALA A 79 18.09 -18.72 -14.34
#